data_AF-A0A5N6N6P5-F1
#
_entry.id   AF-A0A5N6N6P5-F1
#
_cell.length_a   1.000
_cell.length_b   1.000
_cell.length_c   1.000
_cell.angle_alpha   90.00
_cell.angle_beta   90.00
_cell.angle_gamma   90.00
#
_symmetry.space_group_name_H-M   'P 1'
#
loop_
_entity.id
_entity.type
_entity.pdbx_description
1 polymer ?
#
loop_
_entity_poly.entity_id
_entity_poly.type
_entity_poly.pdbx_seq_one_letter_code
_entity_poly.pdbx_strand_id
1 'polypeptide(L)'
;MLSWEPLEIMPPHRLRSNTNNNNNANTNTKTNNTNNTNTNNTNPTIQELAQIISQQVAFVIPTLVTQLNHAANTNPSHNYGNGGGANPTCTFKHFNSCNPAKVNGTEGATGLLQWFKSIESTFIHSDCPQNLKVRYATSVFQKRALT
;
A
#
# COMPACT_ATOMS: atom_id res chain seq x y z
N MET A 1 -27.34 23.79 -25.09
CA MET A 1 -25.96 24.31 -25.15
C MET A 1 -25.45 24.32 -23.71
N LEU A 2 -24.87 23.21 -23.25
CA LEU A 2 -24.37 23.08 -21.88
C LEU A 2 -22.88 23.43 -21.92
N SER A 3 -22.53 24.58 -21.34
CA SER A 3 -21.16 25.06 -21.19
C SER A 3 -20.50 24.25 -20.08
N TRP A 4 -19.38 23.60 -20.38
CA TRP A 4 -18.52 22.91 -19.42
C TRP A 4 -17.26 23.76 -19.28
N GLU A 5 -17.09 24.47 -18.16
CA GLU A 5 -15.82 25.13 -17.81
C GLU A 5 -14.86 24.10 -17.19
N PRO A 6 -13.61 23.99 -17.67
CA PRO A 6 -12.59 23.17 -17.03
C PRO A 6 -12.02 23.87 -15.79
N LEU A 7 -11.88 23.14 -14.68
CA LEU A 7 -11.12 23.57 -13.50
C LEU A 7 -9.64 23.72 -13.85
N GLU A 8 -9.14 24.96 -13.96
CA GLU A 8 -7.72 25.25 -14.06
C GLU A 8 -7.01 24.88 -12.74
N ILE A 9 -6.00 24.01 -12.86
CA ILE A 9 -5.09 23.64 -11.79
C ILE A 9 -4.07 24.78 -11.61
N MET A 10 -4.05 25.42 -10.44
CA MET A 10 -3.02 26.42 -10.07
C MET A 10 -1.61 25.81 -10.06
N PRO A 11 -0.56 26.49 -10.56
CA PRO A 11 0.81 26.01 -10.49
C PRO A 11 1.46 26.31 -9.12
N PRO A 12 2.40 25.46 -8.63
CA PRO A 12 3.10 25.69 -7.38
C PRO A 12 4.21 26.76 -7.51
N HIS A 13 4.33 27.61 -6.49
CA HIS A 13 5.40 28.60 -6.35
C HIS A 13 6.73 27.94 -5.91
N ARG A 14 7.83 28.21 -6.66
CA ARG A 14 9.20 27.87 -6.28
C ARG A 14 9.64 28.68 -5.06
N LEU A 15 10.09 28.02 -4.00
CA LEU A 15 10.89 28.66 -2.95
C LEU A 15 12.39 28.45 -3.21
N ARG A 16 13.12 29.55 -3.02
CA ARG A 16 14.53 29.83 -3.28
C ARG A 16 15.47 29.00 -2.40
N SER A 17 16.49 28.37 -3.00
CA SER A 17 17.58 27.69 -2.28
C SER A 17 18.46 28.67 -1.50
N ASN A 18 18.78 28.33 -0.25
CA ASN A 18 19.73 29.04 0.60
C ASN A 18 21.08 28.30 0.60
N THR A 19 22.15 28.97 0.19
CA THR A 19 23.53 28.47 0.19
C THR A 19 24.23 28.97 1.44
N ASN A 20 24.49 28.07 2.41
CA ASN A 20 25.39 28.38 3.53
C ASN A 20 26.78 27.82 3.24
N ASN A 21 27.71 28.73 2.95
CA ASN A 21 29.14 28.50 2.85
C ASN A 21 29.75 28.70 4.24
N ASN A 22 30.49 27.73 4.78
CA ASN A 22 31.23 27.90 6.03
C ASN A 22 32.68 27.45 5.85
N ASN A 23 33.57 28.43 5.75
CA ASN A 23 35.02 28.24 5.69
C ASN A 23 35.54 27.98 7.10
N ASN A 24 36.05 26.78 7.35
CA ASN A 24 36.80 26.46 8.56
C ASN A 24 38.31 26.71 8.33
N ALA A 25 38.81 27.80 8.89
CA ALA A 25 40.22 27.96 9.19
C ALA A 25 40.36 28.16 10.70
N ASN A 26 40.93 27.20 11.42
CA ASN A 26 41.48 27.46 12.75
C ASN A 26 42.80 26.70 12.95
N THR A 27 43.83 27.48 13.26
CA THR A 27 45.22 27.13 13.49
C THR A 27 45.49 26.75 14.96
N ASN A 28 46.32 25.70 15.13
CA ASN A 28 47.10 25.25 16.30
C ASN A 28 47.08 26.07 17.61
N THR A 29 47.07 25.36 18.76
CA THR A 29 48.16 25.43 19.77
C THR A 29 48.02 24.37 20.87
N LYS A 30 49.15 23.76 21.23
CA LYS A 30 49.38 22.82 22.34
C LYS A 30 49.62 23.62 23.64
N THR A 31 49.07 23.18 24.79
CA THR A 31 49.65 23.43 26.13
C THR A 31 49.06 22.46 27.18
N ASN A 32 49.92 21.95 28.07
CA ASN A 32 49.68 20.90 29.07
C ASN A 32 49.14 21.43 30.42
N ASN A 33 48.37 20.64 31.18
CA ASN A 33 48.58 20.26 32.61
C ASN A 33 47.31 19.64 33.27
N THR A 34 47.52 18.70 34.19
CA THR A 34 46.66 17.65 34.78
C THR A 34 45.83 18.11 36.01
N ASN A 35 44.58 17.63 36.17
CA ASN A 35 44.06 16.90 37.36
C ASN A 35 42.51 16.86 37.48
N ASN A 36 41.98 15.62 37.41
CA ASN A 36 40.85 15.01 38.14
C ASN A 36 39.47 15.71 38.22
N THR A 37 38.50 15.18 37.47
CA THR A 37 37.18 14.81 38.03
C THR A 37 36.64 13.58 37.31
N ASN A 38 36.29 12.55 38.09
CA ASN A 38 35.60 11.34 37.64
C ASN A 38 34.32 11.69 36.86
N THR A 39 34.32 11.36 35.57
CA THR A 39 33.13 10.90 34.86
C THR A 39 33.53 9.61 34.17
N ASN A 40 32.90 8.49 34.51
CA ASN A 40 33.12 7.22 33.83
C ASN A 40 32.56 7.33 32.41
N ASN A 41 33.34 7.90 31.50
CA ASN A 41 33.16 7.81 30.07
C ASN A 41 34.07 6.69 29.57
N THR A 42 33.66 5.45 29.80
CA THR A 42 34.28 4.29 29.14
C THR A 42 33.77 4.26 27.71
N ASN A 43 34.58 4.80 26.79
CA ASN A 43 34.43 4.51 25.37
C ASN A 43 34.53 2.99 25.20
N PRO A 44 33.48 2.31 24.72
CA PRO A 44 33.49 0.85 24.61
C PRO A 44 34.69 0.40 23.79
N THR A 45 35.38 -0.61 24.29
CA THR A 45 36.55 -1.17 23.61
C THR A 45 36.13 -1.76 22.26
N ILE A 46 37.04 -1.81 21.28
CA ILE A 46 36.78 -2.40 19.96
C ILE A 46 36.25 -3.84 20.10
N GLN A 47 36.72 -4.55 21.12
CA GLN A 47 36.32 -5.91 21.47
C GLN A 47 34.87 -5.98 21.98
N GLU A 48 34.45 -5.06 22.85
CA GLU A 48 33.05 -4.98 23.33
C GLU A 48 32.10 -4.62 22.18
N LEU A 49 32.51 -3.70 21.30
CA LEU A 49 31.74 -3.36 20.10
C LEU A 49 31.59 -4.56 19.17
N ALA A 50 32.66 -5.32 18.94
CA ALA A 50 32.62 -6.54 18.14
C ALA A 50 31.66 -7.58 18.74
N GLN A 51 31.68 -7.78 20.06
CA GLN A 51 30.77 -8.71 20.72
C GLN A 51 29.31 -8.28 20.65
N ILE A 52 29.02 -6.98 20.77
CA ILE A 52 27.65 -6.45 20.64
C ILE A 52 27.15 -6.65 19.20
N ILE A 53 27.98 -6.35 18.20
CA ILE A 53 27.64 -6.55 16.79
C ILE A 53 27.42 -8.04 16.49
N SER A 54 28.30 -8.92 16.94
CA SER A 54 28.15 -10.37 16.72
C SER A 54 26.87 -10.94 17.34
N GLN A 55 26.50 -10.49 18.53
CA GLN A 55 25.25 -10.92 19.19
C GLN A 55 24.00 -10.45 18.43
N GLN A 56 24.00 -9.20 17.97
CA GLN A 56 22.87 -8.66 17.20
C GLN A 56 22.72 -9.37 15.84
N VAL A 57 23.84 -9.59 15.14
CA VAL A 57 23.86 -10.26 13.83
C VAL A 57 23.43 -11.72 13.93
N ALA A 58 23.84 -12.43 14.99
CA ALA A 58 23.46 -13.82 15.21
C ALA A 58 21.95 -14.04 15.37
N PHE A 59 21.21 -13.04 15.88
CA PHE A 59 19.75 -13.11 16.00
C PHE A 59 19.02 -12.64 14.73
N VAL A 60 19.51 -11.56 14.12
CA VAL A 60 18.83 -10.91 13.00
C VAL A 60 18.95 -11.71 11.71
N ILE A 61 20.11 -12.28 11.39
CA ILE A 61 20.32 -13.01 10.13
C ILE A 61 19.40 -14.23 10.02
N PRO A 62 19.33 -15.16 11.00
CA PRO A 62 18.44 -16.31 10.91
C PRO A 62 16.98 -15.90 10.81
N THR A 63 16.56 -14.90 11.60
CA THR A 63 15.18 -14.40 11.60
C THR A 63 14.77 -13.86 10.23
N LEU A 64 15.62 -13.05 9.59
CA LEU A 64 15.34 -12.51 8.26
C LEU A 64 15.35 -13.62 7.19
N VAL A 65 16.29 -14.56 7.23
CA VAL A 65 16.31 -15.70 6.31
C VAL A 65 15.06 -16.55 6.47
N THR A 66 14.63 -16.82 7.71
CA THR A 66 13.38 -17.52 7.98
C THR A 66 12.18 -16.75 7.45
N GLN A 67 12.08 -15.44 7.67
CA GLN A 67 10.98 -14.62 7.14
C GLN A 67 10.96 -14.60 5.61
N LEU A 68 12.12 -14.47 4.95
CA LEU A 68 12.23 -14.47 3.50
C LEU A 68 11.90 -15.84 2.91
N ASN A 69 12.35 -16.93 3.54
CA ASN A 69 11.97 -18.28 3.12
C ASN A 69 10.47 -18.52 3.32
N HIS A 70 9.85 -18.03 4.40
CA HIS A 70 8.40 -18.11 4.55
C HIS A 70 7.67 -17.30 3.47
N ALA A 71 8.11 -16.08 3.18
CA ALA A 71 7.52 -15.23 2.15
C ALA A 71 7.69 -15.78 0.73
N ALA A 72 8.80 -16.45 0.44
CA ALA A 72 9.07 -17.08 -0.86
C ALA A 72 8.31 -18.40 -1.04
N ASN A 73 8.04 -19.13 0.03
CA ASN A 73 7.24 -20.37 0.00
C ASN A 73 5.73 -20.12 0.15
N THR A 74 5.32 -18.94 0.60
CA THR A 74 3.95 -18.46 0.40
C THR A 74 3.82 -18.02 -1.05
N ASN A 75 3.47 -18.96 -1.93
CA ASN A 75 2.87 -18.61 -3.20
C ASN A 75 1.73 -17.61 -2.92
N PRO A 76 1.70 -16.42 -3.54
CA PRO A 76 0.44 -15.75 -3.77
C PRO A 76 -0.25 -16.61 -4.82
N SER A 77 -0.81 -17.72 -4.35
CA SER A 77 -1.78 -18.49 -5.09
C SER A 77 -2.78 -17.44 -5.55
N HIS A 78 -2.85 -17.26 -6.86
CA HIS A 78 -3.95 -16.61 -7.52
C HIS A 78 -5.19 -17.47 -7.25
N ASN A 79 -5.66 -17.42 -6.01
CA ASN A 79 -6.84 -18.11 -5.54
C ASN A 79 -8.03 -17.34 -6.07
N TYR A 80 -8.36 -17.63 -7.32
CA TYR A 80 -9.75 -17.71 -7.73
C TYR A 80 -10.41 -18.80 -6.88
N GLY A 81 -10.80 -18.44 -5.67
CA GLY A 81 -11.64 -19.29 -4.81
C GLY A 81 -10.90 -19.96 -3.65
N ASN A 82 -11.40 -19.61 -2.47
CA ASN A 82 -11.50 -20.44 -1.26
C ASN A 82 -10.31 -20.45 -0.27
N GLY A 83 -10.57 -19.86 0.90
CA GLY A 83 -10.11 -20.38 2.19
C GLY A 83 -8.80 -19.80 2.73
N GLY A 84 -8.90 -18.80 3.62
CA GLY A 84 -7.81 -18.36 4.49
C GLY A 84 -8.00 -16.92 4.92
N GLY A 85 -8.21 -16.68 6.22
CA GLY A 85 -8.82 -15.46 6.75
C GLY A 85 -8.11 -14.15 6.41
N ALA A 86 -8.83 -13.24 5.77
CA ALA A 86 -8.67 -11.78 5.80
C ALA A 86 -9.76 -11.18 4.89
N ASN A 87 -10.83 -10.64 5.49
CA ASN A 87 -12.03 -10.08 4.83
C ASN A 87 -12.83 -11.07 3.95
N PRO A 88 -14.17 -10.95 3.86
CA PRO A 88 -14.94 -11.72 2.91
C PRO A 88 -14.54 -11.26 1.50
N THR A 89 -13.56 -11.94 0.92
CA THR A 89 -13.18 -11.72 -0.47
C THR A 89 -14.45 -11.84 -1.31
N CYS A 90 -14.82 -10.77 -2.03
CA CYS A 90 -15.96 -10.80 -2.94
C CYS A 90 -15.80 -11.98 -3.90
N THR A 91 -16.57 -13.04 -3.65
CA THR A 91 -16.64 -14.22 -4.50
C THR A 91 -17.86 -14.11 -5.40
N PHE A 92 -17.87 -14.85 -6.51
CA PHE A 92 -19.02 -14.90 -7.40
C PHE A 92 -20.28 -15.39 -6.67
N LYS A 93 -20.13 -16.37 -5.76
CA LYS A 93 -21.24 -16.84 -4.91
C LYS A 93 -21.77 -15.73 -3.99
N HIS A 94 -20.87 -14.96 -3.37
CA HIS A 94 -21.27 -13.86 -2.50
C HIS A 94 -21.98 -12.73 -3.28
N PHE A 95 -21.42 -12.34 -4.43
CA PHE A 95 -22.07 -11.40 -5.35
C PHE A 95 -23.49 -11.87 -5.75
N ASN A 96 -23.66 -13.14 -6.13
CA ASN A 96 -24.99 -13.67 -6.45
C ASN A 96 -25.93 -13.73 -5.24
N SER A 97 -25.41 -13.91 -4.02
CA SER A 97 -26.22 -13.87 -2.80
C SER A 97 -26.79 -12.48 -2.49
N CYS A 98 -26.17 -11.41 -3.03
CA CYS A 98 -26.71 -10.05 -2.99
C CYS A 98 -27.83 -9.81 -4.01
N ASN A 99 -28.25 -10.84 -4.75
CA ASN A 99 -29.35 -10.82 -5.72
C ASN A 99 -29.24 -9.67 -6.75
N PRO A 100 -28.16 -9.63 -7.55
CA PRO A 100 -27.96 -8.58 -8.54
C PRO A 100 -29.10 -8.54 -9.57
N ALA A 101 -29.51 -7.32 -9.93
CA ALA A 101 -30.54 -7.14 -10.96
C ALA A 101 -30.08 -7.67 -12.32
N LYS A 102 -30.95 -8.44 -12.98
CA LYS A 102 -30.71 -8.99 -14.32
C LYS A 102 -31.24 -8.04 -15.39
N VAL A 103 -30.64 -8.06 -16.58
CA VAL A 103 -31.13 -7.34 -17.77
C VAL A 103 -31.30 -8.28 -18.95
N ASN A 104 -32.39 -8.12 -19.69
CA ASN A 104 -32.76 -8.99 -20.80
C ASN A 104 -32.55 -8.37 -22.19
N GLY A 105 -32.12 -7.10 -22.25
CA GLY A 105 -32.00 -6.33 -23.49
C GLY A 105 -33.35 -5.79 -23.99
N THR A 106 -34.34 -5.71 -23.10
CA THR A 106 -35.63 -5.03 -23.35
C THR A 106 -35.70 -3.67 -22.68
N GLU A 107 -34.76 -3.40 -21.78
CA GLU A 107 -34.66 -2.17 -21.01
C GLU A 107 -34.32 -1.01 -21.96
N GLY A 108 -35.15 0.03 -21.97
CA GLY A 108 -34.80 1.31 -22.60
C GLY A 108 -33.71 2.06 -21.82
N ALA A 109 -33.30 3.24 -22.29
CA ALA A 109 -32.24 4.03 -21.67
C ALA A 109 -32.45 4.27 -20.16
N THR A 110 -33.67 4.61 -19.74
CA THR A 110 -34.01 4.80 -18.32
C THR A 110 -33.88 3.50 -17.51
N GLY A 111 -34.29 2.37 -18.10
CA GLY A 111 -34.17 1.06 -17.46
C GLY A 111 -32.72 0.64 -17.25
N LEU A 112 -31.86 0.91 -18.24
CA LEU A 112 -30.42 0.68 -18.13
C LEU A 112 -29.79 1.59 -17.07
N LEU A 113 -30.15 2.88 -17.02
CA LEU A 113 -29.67 3.78 -15.98
C LEU A 113 -30.06 3.31 -14.57
N GLN A 114 -31.29 2.83 -14.41
CA GLN A 114 -31.74 2.25 -13.14
C GLN A 114 -30.98 0.98 -12.80
N TRP A 115 -30.69 0.13 -13.79
CA TRP A 115 -29.88 -1.06 -13.61
C TRP A 115 -28.45 -0.73 -13.17
N PHE A 116 -27.80 0.29 -13.76
CA PHE A 116 -26.46 0.73 -13.35
C PHE A 116 -26.43 1.14 -11.87
N LYS A 117 -27.42 1.90 -11.41
CA LYS A 117 -27.53 2.26 -9.98
C LYS A 117 -27.72 1.02 -9.09
N SER A 118 -28.51 0.06 -9.55
CA SER A 118 -28.77 -1.19 -8.81
C SER A 118 -27.52 -2.08 -8.71
N ILE A 119 -26.76 -2.22 -9.80
CA ILE A 119 -25.54 -3.05 -9.82
C ILE A 119 -24.41 -2.40 -9.02
N GLU A 120 -24.29 -1.07 -9.03
CA GLU A 120 -23.36 -0.33 -8.15
C GLU A 120 -23.66 -0.57 -6.67
N SER A 121 -24.94 -0.49 -6.29
CA SER A 121 -25.37 -0.83 -4.93
C SER A 121 -24.99 -2.27 -4.58
N THR A 122 -25.24 -3.23 -5.48
CA THR A 122 -24.85 -4.63 -5.26
C THR A 122 -23.35 -4.74 -4.96
N PHE A 123 -22.49 -4.08 -5.74
CA PHE A 123 -21.05 -4.11 -5.53
C PHE A 123 -20.60 -3.56 -4.18
N ILE A 124 -21.26 -2.51 -3.68
CA ILE A 124 -21.02 -1.94 -2.35
C ILE A 124 -21.36 -2.98 -1.27
N HIS A 125 -22.51 -3.64 -1.38
CA HIS A 125 -22.97 -4.63 -0.39
C HIS A 125 -22.13 -5.92 -0.41
N SER A 126 -21.62 -6.32 -1.57
CA SER A 126 -20.77 -7.51 -1.72
C SER A 126 -19.28 -7.23 -1.50
N ASP A 127 -18.90 -5.98 -1.19
CA ASP A 127 -17.51 -5.51 -1.05
C ASP A 127 -16.59 -5.94 -2.21
N CYS A 128 -17.06 -5.72 -3.45
CA CYS A 128 -16.35 -6.18 -4.64
C CYS A 128 -15.29 -5.19 -5.14
N PRO A 129 -14.03 -5.65 -5.32
CA PRO A 129 -12.97 -4.80 -5.84
C PRO A 129 -13.19 -4.47 -7.33
N GLN A 130 -12.59 -3.36 -7.77
CA GLN A 130 -12.80 -2.80 -9.11
C GLN A 130 -12.52 -3.79 -10.25
N ASN A 131 -11.53 -4.67 -10.10
CA ASN A 131 -11.15 -5.65 -11.10
C ASN A 131 -12.21 -6.75 -11.33
N LEU A 132 -13.14 -6.96 -10.40
CA LEU A 132 -14.20 -7.96 -10.52
C LEU A 132 -15.54 -7.39 -11.00
N LYS A 133 -15.76 -6.07 -10.85
CA LYS A 133 -17.05 -5.44 -11.13
C LYS A 133 -17.54 -5.69 -12.56
N VAL A 134 -16.69 -5.47 -13.57
CA VAL A 134 -17.09 -5.67 -14.97
C VAL A 134 -17.46 -7.14 -15.23
N ARG A 135 -16.60 -8.07 -14.79
CA ARG A 135 -16.82 -9.52 -14.97
C ARG A 135 -18.13 -9.99 -14.31
N TYR A 136 -18.48 -9.45 -13.15
CA TYR A 136 -19.68 -9.84 -12.42
C TYR A 136 -20.92 -9.11 -12.94
N ALA A 137 -20.82 -7.84 -13.35
CA ALA A 137 -21.92 -7.12 -13.98
C ALA A 137 -22.35 -7.77 -15.30
N THR A 138 -21.40 -8.21 -16.13
CA THR A 138 -21.74 -8.89 -17.40
C THR A 138 -22.35 -10.26 -17.17
N SER A 139 -22.09 -10.91 -16.03
CA SER A 139 -22.64 -12.24 -15.73
C SER A 139 -24.16 -12.26 -15.52
N VAL A 140 -24.78 -11.09 -15.26
CA VAL A 140 -26.23 -10.98 -15.04
C VAL A 140 -27.01 -10.54 -16.28
N PHE A 141 -26.31 -10.40 -17.41
CA PHE A 141 -26.92 -10.18 -18.72
C PHE A 141 -27.58 -11.47 -19.21
N GLN A 142 -28.75 -11.31 -19.83
CA GLN A 142 -29.55 -12.42 -20.34
C GLN A 142 -30.13 -12.07 -21.71
N LYS A 143 -30.49 -13.08 -22.49
CA LYS A 143 -31.21 -12.94 -23.77
C LYS A 143 -30.53 -11.93 -24.69
N ARG A 144 -31.25 -10.90 -25.14
CA ARG A 144 -30.77 -9.89 -26.09
C ARG A 144 -29.68 -8.99 -25.50
N ALA A 145 -29.47 -8.99 -24.18
CA ALA A 145 -28.33 -8.28 -23.59
C ALA A 145 -26.98 -8.98 -23.87
N LEU A 146 -26.98 -10.20 -24.42
CA LEU A 146 -25.78 -10.97 -24.75
C LEU A 146 -25.44 -10.97 -26.25
N THR A 147 -26.25 -10.33 -27.09
CA THR A 147 -26.19 -10.38 -28.57
C THR A 147 -26.20 -8.99 -29.16
#